data_AF-E4QCH5-F1
#
_entry.id   AF-E4QCH5-F1
#
_cell.length_a   1.000
_cell.length_b   1.000
_cell.length_c   1.000
_cell.angle_alpha   90.00
_cell.angle_beta   90.00
_cell.angle_gamma   90.00
#
_symmetry.space_group_name_H-M   'P 1'
#
loop_
_entity.id
_entity.type
_entity.pdbx_description
1 polymer ?
#
loop_
_entity_poly.entity_id
_entity_poly.type
_entity_poly.pdbx_seq_one_letter_code
_entity_poly.pdbx_strand_id
1 'polypeptide(L)'
;MYLFVYGTLLSHNSHNYLLSGCKFIGKAVLEGYGLYKVSWYPAIVPKEGSKVAGEVYEVDETLIKEIDNFEDEGELYRRQEVEVILNDAEVLRTWTYVYLLDVDEKDYIPFEKQPWRE
;
A
#
# COMPACT_ATOMS: atom_id res chain seq x y z
N MET A 1 3.55 -13.18 -8.26
CA MET A 1 2.34 -12.38 -7.90
C MET A 1 2.75 -10.91 -7.80
N TYR A 2 1.80 -9.97 -7.78
CA TYR A 2 2.12 -8.55 -7.64
C TYR A 2 1.55 -8.00 -6.34
N LEU A 3 2.36 -7.21 -5.65
CA LEU A 3 1.99 -6.50 -4.43
C LEU A 3 2.12 -5.00 -4.66
N PHE A 4 1.02 -4.28 -4.42
CA PHE A 4 0.99 -2.83 -4.34
C PHE A 4 1.24 -2.39 -2.90
N VAL A 5 2.31 -1.64 -2.71
CA VAL A 5 2.73 -1.10 -1.42
C VAL A 5 2.61 0.42 -1.40
N TYR A 6 2.27 0.94 -0.24
CA TYR A 6 2.12 2.35 0.04
C TYR A 6 2.74 2.62 1.44
N GLY A 7 3.22 3.84 1.69
CA GLY A 7 3.71 4.19 3.03
C GLY A 7 5.04 3.57 3.45
N THR A 8 5.07 2.92 4.62
CA THR A 8 6.27 2.40 5.29
C THR A 8 6.96 1.25 4.54
N LEU A 9 6.24 0.56 3.67
CA LEU A 9 6.78 -0.47 2.79
C LEU A 9 7.36 0.09 1.47
N LEU A 10 7.31 1.42 1.26
CA LEU A 10 7.96 2.04 0.10
C LEU A 10 9.49 1.92 0.19
N SER A 11 10.11 1.87 -0.99
CA SER A 11 11.56 1.66 -1.19
C SER A 11 12.51 2.50 -0.32
N HIS A 12 12.03 3.66 0.16
CA HIS A 12 12.82 4.68 0.86
C HIS A 12 12.74 4.61 2.39
N ASN A 13 11.96 3.69 2.95
CA ASN A 13 11.83 3.53 4.40
C ASN A 13 12.78 2.44 4.93
N SER A 14 13.36 2.67 6.11
CA SER A 14 14.35 1.80 6.76
C SER A 14 13.85 0.39 7.08
N HIS A 15 12.54 0.15 6.97
CA HIS A 15 11.89 -1.16 7.17
C HIS A 15 11.85 -2.04 5.91
N ASN A 16 12.44 -1.59 4.80
CA ASN A 16 12.38 -2.23 3.48
C ASN A 16 13.20 -3.53 3.34
N TYR A 17 13.51 -4.23 4.43
CA TYR A 17 14.23 -5.52 4.37
C TYR A 17 13.37 -6.62 3.75
N LEU A 18 12.05 -6.57 3.92
CA LEU A 18 11.13 -7.59 3.39
C LEU A 18 11.06 -7.58 1.85
N LEU A 19 11.13 -6.40 1.23
CA LEU A 19 11.14 -6.27 -0.23
C LEU A 19 12.55 -6.14 -0.81
N SER A 20 13.59 -6.21 0.04
CA SER A 20 14.99 -6.15 -0.36
C SER A 20 15.38 -7.39 -1.16
N GLY A 21 15.19 -7.34 -2.47
CA GLY A 21 15.43 -8.44 -3.39
C GLY A 21 14.25 -8.72 -4.33
N CYS A 22 13.07 -8.14 -4.04
CA CYS A 22 11.93 -8.20 -4.93
C CYS A 22 12.17 -7.37 -6.19
N LYS A 23 11.62 -7.84 -7.31
CA LYS A 23 11.70 -7.10 -8.57
C LYS A 23 10.72 -5.94 -8.52
N PHE A 24 11.25 -4.72 -8.58
CA PHE A 24 10.45 -3.52 -8.77
C PHE A 24 9.83 -3.51 -10.17
N ILE A 25 8.51 -3.37 -10.24
CA ILE A 25 7.75 -3.36 -11.50
C ILE A 25 7.48 -1.93 -11.96
N GLY A 26 7.14 -1.03 -11.05
CA GLY A 26 6.88 0.36 -11.39
C GLY A 26 6.11 1.12 -10.31
N LYS A 27 5.87 2.40 -10.58
CA LYS A 27 4.99 3.23 -9.76
C LYS A 27 3.55 2.97 -10.18
N ALA A 28 2.63 3.02 -9.22
CA ALA A 28 1.22 2.83 -9.52
C ALA A 28 0.33 3.74 -8.68
N VAL A 29 -0.90 3.90 -9.14
CA VAL A 29 -1.98 4.62 -8.44
C VAL A 29 -3.14 3.69 -8.20
N LEU A 30 -3.59 3.62 -6.96
CA LEU A 30 -4.82 2.94 -6.54
C LEU A 30 -5.95 3.98 -6.40
N GLU A 31 -7.06 3.77 -7.10
CA GLU A 31 -8.24 4.65 -7.03
C GLU A 31 -9.31 4.10 -6.07
N GLY A 32 -10.14 4.97 -5.49
CA GLY A 32 -11.21 4.58 -4.56
C GLY A 32 -10.74 4.32 -3.13
N TYR A 33 -9.48 4.67 -2.83
CA TYR A 33 -8.88 4.57 -1.49
C TYR A 33 -8.30 5.91 -1.07
N GLY A 34 -8.35 6.18 0.23
CA GLY A 34 -7.72 7.34 0.86
C GLY A 34 -6.55 6.90 1.74
N LEU A 35 -5.48 7.70 1.76
CA LEU A 35 -4.33 7.49 2.64
C LEU A 35 -4.52 8.33 3.91
N TYR A 36 -4.29 7.73 5.07
CA TYR A 36 -4.47 8.37 6.38
C TYR A 36 -3.24 8.15 7.25
N LYS A 37 -2.89 9.14 8.07
CA LYS A 37 -1.89 8.96 9.13
C LYS A 37 -2.56 8.39 10.38
N VAL A 38 -2.51 7.07 10.56
CA VAL A 38 -3.14 6.42 11.72
C VAL A 38 -2.28 6.43 12.98
N SER A 39 -0.95 6.49 12.81
CA SER A 39 0.01 6.59 13.92
C SER A 39 1.34 7.18 13.42
N TRP A 40 2.46 6.56 13.74
CA TRP A 40 3.76 6.82 13.13
C TRP A 40 3.88 6.26 11.70
N TYR A 41 2.83 5.63 11.16
CA TYR A 41 2.77 5.11 9.79
C TYR A 41 1.43 5.47 9.12
N PRO A 42 1.38 5.47 7.78
CA PRO A 42 0.15 5.69 7.04
C PRO A 42 -0.58 4.37 6.75
N ALA A 43 -1.90 4.44 6.54
CA ALA A 43 -2.75 3.32 6.20
C ALA A 43 -3.78 3.71 5.14
N ILE A 44 -4.30 2.76 4.35
CA ILE A 44 -5.39 3.03 3.39
C ILE A 44 -6.73 2.47 3.87
N VAL A 45 -7.79 3.21 3.56
CA VAL A 45 -9.18 2.75 3.68
C VAL A 45 -9.98 3.13 2.43
N PRO A 46 -11.10 2.45 2.13
CA PRO A 46 -11.98 2.84 1.03
C PRO A 46 -12.46 4.29 1.18
N LYS A 47 -12.28 5.09 0.13
CA LYS A 47 -12.70 6.49 0.07
C LYS A 47 -12.98 6.88 -1.39
N GLU A 48 -14.25 7.10 -1.71
CA GLU A 48 -14.66 7.46 -3.06
C GLU A 48 -14.01 8.78 -3.54
N GLY A 49 -13.65 8.84 -4.82
CA GLY A 49 -13.01 10.01 -5.43
C GLY A 49 -11.56 10.26 -4.99
N SER A 50 -11.00 9.40 -4.14
CA SER A 50 -9.62 9.51 -3.66
C SER A 50 -8.67 8.55 -4.37
N LYS A 51 -7.37 8.86 -4.27
CA LYS A 51 -6.30 8.08 -4.88
C LYS A 51 -5.13 7.91 -3.91
N VAL A 52 -4.41 6.80 -4.08
CA VAL A 52 -3.20 6.47 -3.33
C VAL A 52 -2.06 6.22 -4.30
N ALA A 53 -0.95 6.94 -4.13
CA ALA A 53 0.29 6.71 -4.87
C ALA A 53 1.13 5.65 -4.16
N GLY A 54 1.67 4.70 -4.92
CA GLY A 54 2.51 3.64 -4.39
C GLY A 54 3.41 2.99 -5.43
N GLU A 55 3.92 1.82 -5.07
CA GLU A 55 4.89 1.05 -5.84
C GLU A 55 4.39 -0.40 -6.00
N VAL A 56 4.72 -1.02 -7.12
CA VAL A 56 4.39 -2.43 -7.38
C VAL A 56 5.66 -3.26 -7.41
N TYR A 57 5.63 -4.38 -6.68
CA TYR A 57 6.70 -5.36 -6.63
C TYR A 57 6.20 -6.73 -7.06
N GLU A 58 7.06 -7.49 -7.74
CA GLU A 58 6.87 -8.91 -7.93
C GLU A 58 7.30 -9.68 -6.69
N VAL A 59 6.38 -10.46 -6.14
CA VAL A 59 6.55 -11.24 -4.91
C VAL A 59 6.10 -12.69 -5.14
N ASP A 60 6.67 -13.60 -4.38
CA ASP A 60 6.25 -15.00 -4.32
C ASP A 60 5.29 -15.26 -3.14
N GLU A 61 4.69 -16.45 -3.12
CA GLU A 61 3.74 -16.85 -2.08
C GLU A 61 4.35 -16.95 -0.68
N THR A 62 5.65 -17.22 -0.58
CA THR A 62 6.34 -17.34 0.71
C THR A 62 6.48 -15.97 1.33
N LEU A 63 6.98 -15.00 0.56
CA LEU A 63 7.14 -13.62 1.02
C LEU A 63 5.79 -12.99 1.37
N ILE A 64 4.77 -13.23 0.57
CA ILE A 64 3.40 -12.76 0.85
C ILE A 64 2.92 -13.21 2.24
N LYS A 65 3.21 -14.46 2.65
CA LYS A 65 2.86 -14.96 3.99
C LYS A 65 3.71 -14.33 5.09
N GLU A 66 4.96 -14.02 4.82
CA GLU A 66 5.81 -13.27 5.76
C GLU A 66 5.26 -11.86 5.99
N ILE A 67 4.80 -11.19 4.93
CA ILE A 67 4.17 -9.87 5.02
C ILE A 67 2.83 -9.96 5.75
N ASP A 68 2.00 -11.00 5.51
CA ASP A 68 0.76 -11.21 6.27
C ASP A 68 1.02 -11.26 7.78
N ASN A 69 2.06 -11.98 8.21
CA ASN A 69 2.43 -12.06 9.62
C ASN A 69 2.99 -10.73 10.16
N PHE A 70 3.63 -9.93 9.31
CA PHE A 70 4.19 -8.63 9.69
C PHE A 70 3.10 -7.55 9.84
N GLU A 71 2.10 -7.57 8.97
CA GLU A 71 0.98 -6.61 8.95
C GLU A 71 -0.20 -7.03 9.84
N ASP A 72 -0.04 -8.06 10.69
CA ASP A 72 -1.13 -8.62 11.52
C ASP A 72 -2.43 -8.84 10.71
N GLU A 73 -2.31 -9.58 9.60
CA GLU A 73 -3.42 -9.86 8.69
C GLU A 73 -4.60 -10.54 9.41
N GLY A 74 -5.80 -9.97 9.23
CA GLY A 74 -7.03 -10.42 9.87
C GLY A 74 -7.37 -9.67 11.16
N GLU A 75 -6.42 -8.93 11.75
CA GLU A 75 -6.66 -8.11 12.95
C GLU A 75 -6.48 -6.61 12.67
N LEU A 76 -5.32 -6.20 12.16
CA LEU A 76 -5.01 -4.79 11.91
C LEU A 76 -5.21 -4.39 10.45
N TYR A 77 -4.77 -5.26 9.55
CA TYR A 77 -4.95 -5.11 8.12
C TYR A 77 -5.64 -6.32 7.53
N ARG A 78 -6.25 -6.14 6.36
CA ARG A 78 -6.77 -7.23 5.54
C ARG A 78 -6.08 -7.20 4.20
N ARG A 79 -5.54 -8.35 3.78
CA ARG A 79 -5.02 -8.46 2.43
C ARG A 79 -6.19 -8.49 1.46
N GLN A 80 -6.20 -7.54 0.53
CA GLN A 80 -7.26 -7.40 -0.46
C GLN A 80 -6.66 -7.28 -1.85
N GLU A 81 -7.35 -7.86 -2.81
CA GLU A 81 -7.01 -7.73 -4.21
C GLU A 81 -7.63 -6.45 -4.79
N VAL A 82 -6.81 -5.69 -5.50
CA VAL A 82 -7.17 -4.40 -6.07
C VAL A 82 -6.58 -4.26 -7.47
N GLU A 83 -7.16 -3.36 -8.26
CA GLU A 83 -6.63 -2.94 -9.55
C GLU A 83 -5.93 -1.60 -9.39
N VAL A 84 -4.70 -1.50 -9.89
CA VAL A 84 -3.90 -0.27 -9.86
C VAL A 84 -3.51 0.15 -11.27
N ILE A 85 -3.37 1.45 -11.46
CA ILE A 85 -2.88 2.04 -12.71
C ILE A 85 -1.36 2.12 -12.62
N LEU A 86 -0.66 1.20 -13.27
CA LEU A 86 0.79 1.11 -13.36
C LEU A 86 1.33 2.07 -14.44
N ASN A 87 2.34 2.86 -14.07
CA ASN A 87 3.05 3.81 -14.95
C ASN A 87 2.10 4.70 -15.79
N ASP A 88 0.96 5.08 -15.20
CA ASP A 88 -0.08 5.93 -15.81
C ASP A 88 -0.71 5.38 -17.10
N ALA A 89 -0.58 4.08 -17.38
CA ALA A 89 -0.98 3.50 -18.66
C ALA A 89 -1.71 2.16 -18.55
N GLU A 90 -1.25 1.26 -17.68
CA GLU A 90 -1.72 -0.13 -17.66
C GLU A 90 -2.45 -0.44 -16.36
N VAL A 91 -3.58 -1.15 -16.44
CA VAL A 91 -4.25 -1.67 -15.25
C VAL A 91 -3.62 -3.00 -14.87
N LEU A 92 -3.17 -3.12 -13.63
CA LEU A 92 -2.59 -4.34 -13.08
C LEU A 92 -3.33 -4.78 -11.83
N ARG A 93 -3.65 -6.07 -11.75
CA ARG A 93 -4.24 -6.70 -10.57
C ARG A 93 -3.15 -7.03 -9.56
N THR A 94 -3.30 -6.52 -8.34
CA THR A 94 -2.30 -6.61 -7.27
C THR A 94 -2.96 -6.91 -5.94
N TRP A 95 -2.20 -7.49 -5.01
CA TRP A 95 -2.57 -7.52 -3.60
C TRP A 95 -2.16 -6.22 -2.93
N THR A 96 -2.90 -5.79 -1.93
CA THR A 96 -2.51 -4.73 -1.00
C THR A 96 -3.08 -5.02 0.39
N TYR A 97 -2.62 -4.30 1.40
CA TYR A 97 -3.13 -4.39 2.76
C TYR A 97 -4.09 -3.22 2.99
N VAL A 98 -5.28 -3.45 3.52
CA VAL A 98 -6.28 -2.41 3.80
C VAL A 98 -6.52 -2.36 5.29
N TYR A 99 -6.51 -1.16 5.87
CA TYR A 99 -6.65 -0.98 7.31
C TYR A 99 -8.07 -1.35 7.76
N LEU A 100 -8.17 -2.08 8.88
CA LEU A 100 -9.46 -2.57 9.39
C LEU A 100 -10.08 -1.68 10.48
N LEU A 101 -9.30 -0.76 11.07
CA LEU A 101 -9.77 0.09 12.16
C LEU A 101 -10.26 1.45 11.64
N ASP A 102 -10.99 2.17 12.50
CA ASP A 102 -11.48 3.51 12.19
C ASP A 102 -10.32 4.50 11.99
N VAL A 103 -10.53 5.42 11.04
CA VAL A 103 -9.62 6.53 10.75
C VAL A 103 -10.31 7.85 11.04
N ASP A 104 -9.52 8.87 11.41
CA ASP A 104 -10.02 10.23 11.58
C ASP A 104 -9.80 11.04 10.30
N GLU A 105 -10.85 11.70 9.80
CA GLU A 105 -10.80 12.53 8.58
C GLU A 105 -9.78 13.66 8.69
N LYS A 106 -9.44 14.12 9.91
CA LYS A 106 -8.40 15.14 10.11
C LYS A 106 -7.01 14.65 9.71
N ASP A 107 -6.79 13.34 9.73
CA ASP A 107 -5.52 12.68 9.45
C ASP A 107 -5.41 12.20 8.00
N TYR A 108 -6.40 12.54 7.16
CA TYR A 108 -6.37 12.27 5.72
C TYR A 108 -5.18 12.99 5.05
N ILE A 109 -4.51 12.27 4.15
CA ILE A 109 -3.38 12.74 3.37
C ILE A 109 -3.83 12.91 1.90
N PRO A 110 -4.05 14.15 1.44
CA PRO A 110 -4.38 14.44 0.04
C PRO A 110 -3.34 13.88 -0.92
N PHE A 111 -3.78 13.49 -2.12
CA PHE A 111 -2.91 12.89 -3.14
C PHE A 111 -1.65 13.73 -3.47
N GLU A 112 -1.78 15.05 -3.47
CA GLU A 112 -0.66 15.98 -3.72
C GLU A 112 0.43 15.95 -2.63
N LYS A 113 0.11 15.42 -1.45
CA LYS A 113 1.04 15.24 -0.33
C LYS A 113 1.58 13.80 -0.22
N GLN A 114 1.31 12.97 -1.22
CA GLN A 114 1.79 11.59 -1.30
C GLN A 114 3.03 11.47 -2.20
N PRO A 115 3.89 10.45 -2.02
CA PRO A 115 3.84 9.46 -0.95
C PRO A 115 4.13 10.12 0.40
N TRP A 116 3.55 9.57 1.47
CA TRP A 116 3.83 10.04 2.82
C TRP A 116 5.33 9.94 3.13
N ARG A 117 5.90 11.03 3.66
CA ARG A 117 7.29 11.12 4.10
C ARG A 117 7.24 11.64 5.54
N GLU A 118 7.93 10.96 6.47
CA GLU A 118 8.09 11.39 7.87
C GLU A 118 8.65 12.82 7.97
#